data_AF-A0A7C5JHY5-F1
#
_entry.id   AF-A0A7C5JHY5-F1
#
_cell.length_a   1.000
_cell.length_b   1.000
_cell.length_c   1.000
_cell.angle_alpha   90.00
_cell.angle_beta   90.00
_cell.angle_gamma   90.00
#
_symmetry.space_group_name_H-M   'P 1'
#
loop_
_entity.id
_entity.type
_entity.pdbx_description
1 polymer ?
#
loop_
_entity_poly.entity_id
_entity_poly.type
_entity_poly.pdbx_seq_one_letter_code
_entity_poly.pdbx_strand_id
1 'polypeptide(L)' 'MDNIMTIEEVAKYLKMKPQTIYTWAQKGKIPAAKIGRDWRFRKDIIDAWFNQHIDDKFKPLLDQMEKKKKTNQEE' A
#
# COMPACT_ATOMS: atom_id res chain seq x y z
N MET A 1 14.17 4.63 2.81
CA MET A 1 14.46 3.19 2.89
C MET A 1 13.41 2.46 2.08
N ASP A 2 13.84 1.80 1.01
CA ASP A 2 12.97 1.04 0.10
C ASP A 2 12.45 -0.24 0.77
N ASN A 3 11.32 -0.12 1.46
CA ASN A 3 10.64 -1.26 2.05
C ASN A 3 9.83 -1.99 0.98
N ILE A 4 10.51 -2.86 0.25
CA ILE A 4 9.89 -3.84 -0.66
C ILE A 4 9.34 -5.00 0.17
N MET A 5 8.10 -5.39 -0.11
CA MET A 5 7.37 -6.46 0.56
C MET A 5 7.06 -7.63 -0.38
N THR A 6 6.91 -8.83 0.19
CA THR A 6 6.34 -10.02 -0.45
C THR A 6 4.81 -10.06 -0.32
N ILE A 7 4.18 -11.09 -0.92
CA ILE A 7 2.74 -11.32 -0.79
C ILE A 7 2.36 -11.57 0.68
N GLU A 8 3.15 -12.37 1.40
CA GLU A 8 2.92 -12.71 2.80
C GLU A 8 3.04 -11.48 3.70
N GLU A 9 3.99 -10.59 3.42
CA GLU A 9 4.18 -9.35 4.16
C GLU A 9 3.05 -8.37 3.92
N VAL A 10 2.62 -8.18 2.67
CA VAL A 10 1.44 -7.36 2.34
C VAL A 10 0.18 -7.95 2.99
N ALA A 11 0.02 -9.27 2.95
CA ALA A 11 -1.12 -9.94 3.57
C ALA A 11 -1.14 -9.72 5.08
N LYS A 12 0.01 -9.85 5.75
CA LYS A 12 0.16 -9.55 7.18
C LYS A 12 -0.10 -8.06 7.47
N TYR A 13 0.37 -7.18 6.60
CA TYR A 13 0.22 -5.72 6.72
C TYR A 13 -1.24 -5.28 6.64
N LEU A 14 -1.95 -5.72 5.60
CA LEU A 14 -3.36 -5.39 5.36
C LEU A 14 -4.32 -6.29 6.15
N LYS A 15 -3.81 -7.22 6.96
CA LYS A 15 -4.59 -8.23 7.70
C LYS A 15 -5.52 -9.05 6.80
N MET A 16 -4.97 -9.49 5.67
CA MET A 16 -5.66 -10.29 4.65
C MET A 16 -5.03 -11.67 4.48
N LYS A 17 -5.74 -12.56 3.77
CA LYS A 17 -5.18 -13.86 3.35
C LYS A 17 -4.18 -13.66 2.19
N PRO A 18 -3.01 -14.33 2.18
CA PRO A 18 -2.05 -14.27 1.07
C PRO A 18 -2.66 -14.58 -0.29
N GLN A 19 -3.58 -15.54 -0.35
CA GLN A 19 -4.29 -15.90 -1.59
C GLN A 19 -5.08 -14.73 -2.19
N THR A 20 -5.66 -13.87 -1.36
CA THR A 20 -6.39 -12.68 -1.84
C THR A 20 -5.43 -11.67 -2.44
N ILE A 21 -4.29 -11.42 -1.78
CA ILE A 21 -3.25 -10.52 -2.29
C ILE A 21 -2.66 -11.05 -3.60
N TYR A 22 -2.38 -12.36 -3.68
CA TYR A 22 -1.94 -13.00 -4.92
C TYR A 22 -2.94 -12.79 -6.07
N THR A 23 -4.24 -13.05 -5.80
CA THR A 23 -5.30 -12.90 -6.79
C THR A 23 -5.45 -11.44 -7.23
N TRP A 24 -5.30 -10.49 -6.31
CA TRP A 24 -5.35 -9.07 -6.63
C TRP A 24 -4.14 -8.63 -7.47
N ALA A 25 -2.94 -9.10 -7.14
CA ALA A 25 -1.73 -8.80 -7.92
C ALA A 25 -1.86 -9.36 -9.34
N GLN A 26 -2.32 -10.60 -9.48
CA GLN A 26 -2.58 -11.22 -10.78
C GLN A 26 -3.63 -10.48 -11.61
N LYS A 27 -4.66 -9.94 -10.95
CA LYS A 27 -5.74 -9.15 -11.61
C LYS A 27 -5.41 -7.66 -11.76
N GLY A 28 -4.21 -7.21 -11.34
CA GLY A 28 -3.83 -5.80 -11.37
C GLY A 28 -4.65 -4.89 -10.45
N LYS A 29 -5.30 -5.44 -9.41
CA LYS A 29 -6.13 -4.68 -8.45
C LYS A 29 -5.33 -4.00 -7.36
N ILE A 30 -4.14 -4.53 -7.06
CA ILE A 30 -3.21 -3.98 -6.08
C ILE A 30 -1.89 -3.68 -6.81
N PRO A 31 -1.23 -2.53 -6.57
CA PRO A 31 0.02 -2.18 -7.23
C PRO A 31 1.12 -3.17 -6.86
N ALA A 32 1.65 -3.87 -7.86
CA ALA A 32 2.65 -4.90 -7.66
C ALA A 32 3.58 -4.97 -8.87
N ALA A 33 4.86 -5.24 -8.64
CA ALA A 33 5.84 -5.56 -9.66
C ALA A 33 6.04 -7.07 -9.73
N LYS A 34 5.92 -7.67 -10.92
CA LYS A 34 6.26 -9.07 -11.14
C LYS A 34 7.74 -9.16 -11.52
N ILE A 35 8.56 -9.72 -10.63
CA ILE A 35 10.00 -9.85 -10.82
C ILE A 35 10.32 -11.34 -10.86
N GLY A 36 10.59 -11.85 -12.08
CA GLY A 36 10.74 -13.28 -12.32
C GLY A 36 9.45 -14.04 -12.00
N ARG A 37 9.52 -14.91 -10.99
CA ARG A 37 8.38 -15.73 -10.53
C ARG A 37 7.61 -15.12 -9.36
N ASP A 38 8.18 -14.10 -8.73
CA ASP A 38 7.60 -13.52 -7.52
C ASP A 38 6.94 -12.18 -7.77
N TRP A 39 6.03 -11.82 -6.87
CA TRP A 39 5.48 -10.47 -6.76
C TRP A 39 6.19 -9.69 -5.66
N ARG A 40 6.45 -8.41 -5.94
CA ARG A 40 7.06 -7.45 -5.02
C ARG A 40 6.20 -6.19 -4.95
N PHE A 41 6.12 -5.62 -3.76
CA PHE A 41 5.23 -4.50 -3.45
C PHE A 41 6.02 -3.43 -2.71
N ARG A 42 5.96 -2.17 -3.16
CA ARG A 42 6.60 -1.08 -2.43
C ARG A 42 5.65 -0.58 -1.35
N LYS A 43 6.11 -0.48 -0.10
CA LYS A 43 5.24 -0.13 1.04
C LYS A 43 4.56 1.23 0.90
N ASP A 44 5.30 2.25 0.48
CA ASP A 44 4.78 3.58 0.17
C ASP A 44 3.63 3.55 -0.85
N ILE A 45 3.76 2.74 -1.90
CA ILE A 45 2.72 2.57 -2.92
C ILE A 45 1.52 1.83 -2.35
N ILE A 46 1.72 0.79 -1.53
CA ILE A 46 0.62 0.08 -0.85
C ILE A 46 -0.11 0.99 0.12
N ASP A 47 0.60 1.85 0.86
CA ASP A 47 0.02 2.83 1.78
C ASP A 47 -0.86 3.82 1.00
N ALA A 48 -0.35 4.37 -0.10
CA ALA A 48 -1.12 5.27 -0.97
C ALA A 48 -2.33 4.57 -1.60
N TRP A 49 -2.16 3.33 -2.08
CA TRP A 49 -3.26 2.54 -2.63
C TRP A 49 -4.34 2.26 -1.58
N PHE A 50 -3.95 1.90 -0.36
CA PHE A 50 -4.89 1.66 0.73
C PHE A 50 -5.68 2.93 1.06
N ASN A 51 -5.02 4.08 1.10
CA ASN A 51 -5.67 5.38 1.33
C ASN A 51 -6.73 5.71 0.27
N GLN A 52 -6.54 5.30 -0.99
CA GLN A 52 -7.54 5.49 -2.05
C GLN A 52 -8.79 4.62 -1.87
N HIS A 53 -8.72 3.56 -1.06
CA HIS A 53 -9.84 2.66 -0.76
C HIS A 53 -10.56 3.03 0.54
N ILE A 54 -10.07 4.04 1.27
CA ILE A 54 -10.77 4.59 2.43
C ILE A 54 -11.99 5.37 1.92
N ASP A 55 -13.11 5.20 2.63
CA ASP A 55 -14.38 5.88 2.34
C ASP A 55 -14.19 7.40 2.24
N ASP A 56 -14.80 8.00 1.21
CA ASP A 56 -14.72 9.42 0.87
C ASP A 56 -15.02 10.34 2.06
N LYS A 57 -15.87 9.92 2.99
CA LYS A 57 -16.17 10.69 4.22
C LYS A 57 -14.96 10.94 5.11
N PHE A 58 -13.89 10.13 4.97
CA PHE A 58 -12.65 10.26 5.73
C PHE A 58 -11.50 10.90 4.94
N LYS A 59 -11.69 11.26 3.66
CA LYS A 59 -10.67 11.97 2.86
C LYS A 59 -10.14 13.24 3.53
N PRO A 60 -10.97 14.10 4.17
CA PRO A 60 -10.45 15.30 4.84
C PRO A 60 -9.42 15.00 5.94
N LEU A 61 -9.50 13.82 6.58
CA LEU A 61 -8.53 13.40 7.60
C LEU A 61 -7.19 12.97 6.97
N LEU A 62 -7.25 12.28 5.83
CA LEU A 62 -6.05 11.85 5.10
C LEU A 62 -5.26 13.07 4.60
N ASP A 63 -5.95 14.06 4.03
CA ASP A 63 -5.33 15.30 3.54
C ASP A 63 -4.61 16.06 4.66
N GLN A 64 -5.19 16.09 5.86
CA GLN A 64 -4.58 16.72 7.03
C GLN A 64 -3.34 15.96 7.52
N MET A 65 -3.37 14.62 7.48
CA MET A 65 -2.23 13.78 7.84
C MET A 65 -1.07 13.96 6.86
N GLU A 66 -1.34 14.05 5.56
CA GLU A 66 -0.30 14.28 4.55
C GLU A 66 0.33 15.66 4.67
N LYS A 67 -0.46 16.71 4.94
CA LYS A 67 0.04 18.07 5.18
C LYS A 67 0.97 18.11 6.41
N LYS A 68 0.57 17.50 7.53
CA LYS A 68 1.40 17.43 8.74
C LYS A 68 2.72 16.68 8.52
N LYS A 69 2.70 15.59 7.72
CA LYS A 69 3.93 14.84 7.40
C LYS A 69 4.94 15.67 6.60
N LYS A 70 4.49 16.58 5.73
CA LYS A 70 5.38 17.45 4.94
C LYS A 70 5.97 18.57 5.79
N THR A 71 5.18 19.17 6.68
CA THR A 71 5.65 20.24 7.59
C THR A 71 6.73 19.76 8.57
N ASN A 72 6.65 18.52 9.05
CA ASN A 72 7.65 17.96 9.97
C ASN A 72 8.92 17.40 9.28
N GLN A 73 9.07 17.54 7.96
CA GLN A 73 10.27 17.13 7.23
C GLN A 73 11.17 18.32 6.84
N GLU A 74 10.73 19.55 7.12
CA GLU A 74 11.47 20.80 6.83
C GLU A 74 12.01 21.51 8.08
N GLU A 75 11.89 20.90 9.27
CA GLU A 75 12.51 21.35 10.53
C GLU A 75 13.56 20.36 11.06
#